data_AF-A0A558CVV5-F1
#
_entry.id   AF-A0A558CVV5-F1
#
_cell.length_a   1.000
_cell.length_b   1.000
_cell.length_c   1.000
_cell.angle_alpha   90.00
_cell.angle_beta   90.00
_cell.angle_gamma   90.00
#
_symmetry.space_group_name_H-M   'P 1'
#
loop_
_entity.id
_entity.type
_entity.pdbx_description
1 polymer ?
#
loop_
_entity_poly.entity_id
_entity_poly.type
_entity_poly.pdbx_seq_one_letter_code
_entity_poly.pdbx_strand_id
1 'polypeptide(L)'
;MNQKIESFVIIGVTREGKTFRPSDWADRLCGIMSAFGADHRMMYSPYVRPGCTLKGQKTVMVDARLYDIEPLAYKFMVNFANDNELQMEPISDDQL
;
A
#
# COMPACT_ATOMS: atom_id res chain seq x y z
N MET A 1 -10.79 -2.74 19.07
CA MET A 1 -10.01 -3.75 18.32
C MET A 1 -8.63 -3.17 18.09
N ASN A 2 -7.59 -3.72 18.72
CA ASN A 2 -6.21 -3.28 18.49
C ASN A 2 -5.82 -3.70 17.07
N GLN A 3 -5.85 -2.79 16.11
CA GLN A 3 -5.13 -3.00 14.85
C GLN A 3 -3.64 -3.03 15.21
N LYS A 4 -3.02 -4.18 15.01
CA LYS A 4 -1.57 -4.29 15.05
C LYS A 4 -1.03 -3.48 13.88
N ILE A 5 -0.22 -2.48 14.18
CA ILE A 5 0.44 -1.66 13.16
C ILE A 5 1.65 -2.47 12.68
N GLU A 6 1.60 -2.93 11.44
CA GLU A 6 2.64 -3.75 10.84
C GLU A 6 2.77 -3.43 9.35
N SER A 7 3.95 -3.66 8.78
CA SER A 7 4.19 -3.43 7.36
C SER A 7 3.44 -4.48 6.55
N PHE A 8 2.87 -4.09 5.40
CA PHE A 8 2.10 -5.00 4.56
C PHE A 8 2.25 -4.66 3.08
N VAL A 9 1.92 -5.63 2.23
CA VAL A 9 1.81 -5.44 0.78
C VAL A 9 0.35 -5.59 0.36
N ILE A 10 -0.15 -4.61 -0.40
CA ILE A 10 -1.42 -4.71 -1.12
C ILE A 10 -1.13 -5.37 -2.47
N ILE A 11 -1.80 -6.48 -2.74
CA ILE A 11 -1.66 -7.21 -3.99
C ILE A 11 -2.79 -6.81 -4.93
N GLY A 12 -2.47 -6.58 -6.21
CA GLY A 12 -3.44 -6.25 -7.27
C GLY A 12 -4.34 -7.43 -7.68
N VAL A 13 -4.75 -8.24 -6.72
CA VAL A 13 -5.61 -9.40 -6.84
C VAL A 13 -6.63 -9.33 -5.71
N THR A 14 -7.91 -9.53 -6.04
CA THR A 14 -8.98 -9.57 -5.04
C THR A 14 -8.90 -10.86 -4.22
N ARG A 15 -9.59 -10.91 -3.08
CA ARG A 15 -9.71 -12.10 -2.23
C ARG A 15 -10.33 -13.30 -2.99
N GLU A 16 -11.08 -13.03 -4.05
CA GLU A 16 -11.62 -14.05 -4.96
C GLU A 16 -10.63 -14.52 -6.05
N GLY A 17 -9.41 -13.98 -6.08
CA GLY A 17 -8.37 -14.35 -7.04
C GLY A 17 -8.45 -13.63 -8.40
N LYS A 18 -9.28 -12.58 -8.53
CA LYS A 18 -9.40 -11.79 -9.76
C LYS A 18 -8.36 -10.67 -9.80
N THR A 19 -7.72 -10.43 -10.95
CA THR A 19 -6.82 -9.29 -11.12
C THR A 19 -7.58 -7.96 -11.00
N PHE A 20 -7.11 -7.08 -10.12
CA PHE A 20 -7.67 -5.77 -9.91
C PHE A 20 -7.36 -4.82 -11.08
N ARG A 21 -8.32 -3.95 -11.41
CA ARG A 21 -8.25 -3.02 -12.54
C ARG A 21 -8.65 -1.62 -12.08
N PRO A 22 -8.18 -0.56 -12.75
CA PRO A 22 -7.31 -0.56 -13.93
C PRO A 22 -5.86 -1.00 -13.62
N SER A 23 -5.06 -1.35 -14.63
CA SER A 23 -3.69 -1.87 -14.42
C SER A 23 -2.70 -0.84 -13.86
N ASP A 24 -3.05 0.44 -13.92
CA ASP A 24 -2.29 1.57 -13.39
C ASP A 24 -2.71 1.95 -11.96
N TRP A 25 -3.53 1.14 -11.28
CA TRP A 25 -4.03 1.43 -9.93
C TRP A 25 -2.90 1.67 -8.92
N ALA A 26 -1.82 0.89 -9.00
CA ALA A 26 -0.68 0.99 -8.08
C ALA A 26 0.03 2.34 -8.25
N ASP A 27 0.21 2.78 -9.50
CA ASP A 27 0.81 4.07 -9.83
C ASP A 27 -0.09 5.23 -9.37
N ARG A 28 -1.41 5.11 -9.57
CA ARG A 28 -2.39 6.08 -9.08
C ARG A 28 -2.40 6.18 -7.56
N LEU A 29 -2.37 5.04 -6.86
CA LEU A 29 -2.38 5.00 -5.40
C LEU A 29 -1.09 5.65 -4.85
N CYS A 30 0.07 5.30 -5.38
CA CYS A 30 1.34 5.95 -5.02
C CYS A 30 1.32 7.46 -5.33
N GLY A 31 0.70 7.88 -6.43
CA GLY A 31 0.53 9.29 -6.79
C GLY A 31 -0.32 10.07 -5.79
N ILE A 32 -1.41 9.47 -5.30
CA ILE A 32 -2.21 10.03 -4.21
C ILE A 32 -1.35 10.22 -2.95
N MET A 33 -0.55 9.21 -2.59
CA MET A 33 0.35 9.27 -1.42
C MET A 33 1.47 10.30 -1.56
N SER A 34 1.87 10.67 -2.78
CA SER A 34 2.84 11.74 -3.04
C SER A 34 2.33 13.13 -2.67
N ALA A 35 1.00 13.36 -2.75
CA ALA A 35 0.38 14.64 -2.38
C ALA A 35 0.19 14.83 -0.87
N PHE A 36 0.24 13.74 -0.08
CA PHE A 36 0.09 13.78 1.38
C PHE A 36 1.39 14.18 2.12
N GLY A 37 2.53 14.25 1.43
CA GLY A 37 3.79 14.74 2.02
C GLY A 37 3.71 16.22 2.37
N ALA A 38 4.05 16.57 3.63
CA ALA A 38 3.94 17.89 4.25
C ALA A 38 4.65 19.07 3.52
N ASP A 39 5.32 18.83 2.39
CA ASP A 39 6.13 19.81 1.67
C ASP A 39 5.73 19.98 0.19
N HIS A 40 4.58 19.44 -0.26
CA HIS A 40 4.11 19.53 -1.66
C HIS A 40 5.12 19.10 -2.74
N ARG A 41 6.21 18.44 -2.33
CA ARG A 41 7.24 17.92 -3.22
C ARG A 41 6.83 16.52 -3.62
N MET A 42 6.73 16.30 -4.93
CA MET A 42 6.54 14.97 -5.52
C MET A 42 7.76 14.09 -5.24
N MET A 43 7.89 13.60 -4.01
CA MET A 43 8.80 12.53 -3.65
C MET A 43 7.91 11.40 -3.17
N TYR A 44 8.00 10.24 -3.84
CA TYR A 44 7.40 9.01 -3.33
C TYR A 44 7.77 8.88 -1.86
N SER A 45 6.77 8.79 -0.98
CA SER A 45 7.01 8.54 0.43
C SER A 45 7.90 7.29 0.53
N PRO A 46 9.05 7.34 1.22
CA PRO A 46 9.95 6.18 1.29
C PRO A 46 9.27 4.95 1.93
N TYR A 47 8.10 5.14 2.51
CA TYR A 47 7.23 4.18 3.20
C TYR A 47 6.13 3.59 2.31
N VAL A 48 5.89 4.16 1.12
CA VAL A 48 4.95 3.61 0.14
C VAL A 48 5.68 3.46 -1.19
N ARG A 49 5.93 2.22 -1.59
CA ARG A 49 6.68 1.93 -2.82
C ARG A 49 5.89 0.98 -3.70
N PRO A 50 5.94 1.16 -5.04
CA PRO A 50 5.50 0.11 -5.93
C PRO A 50 6.40 -1.12 -5.68
N GLY A 51 5.80 -2.19 -5.18
CA GLY A 51 6.50 -3.46 -5.02
C GLY A 51 6.72 -4.06 -6.41
N CYS A 52 7.98 -4.39 -6.73
CA CYS A 52 8.28 -5.17 -7.91
C CYS A 52 7.43 -6.44 -7.88
N THR A 53 6.82 -6.73 -9.03
CA THR A 53 5.84 -7.79 -9.28
C THR A 53 5.99 -9.02 -8.39
N LEU A 54 5.14 -9.15 -7.36
CA LEU A 54 4.97 -10.43 -6.66
C LEU A 54 4.19 -11.34 -7.61
N LYS A 55 4.83 -12.40 -8.13
CA LYS A 55 4.21 -13.37 -9.06
C LYS A 55 3.59 -12.72 -10.33
N GLY A 56 4.18 -11.64 -10.83
CA GLY A 56 3.70 -10.93 -12.04
C GLY A 56 2.54 -9.96 -11.81
N GLN A 57 2.05 -9.81 -10.58
CA GLN A 57 0.97 -8.89 -10.23
C GLN A 57 1.53 -7.57 -9.69
N LYS A 58 0.86 -6.45 -9.99
CA LYS A 58 1.22 -5.14 -9.43
C LYS A 58 0.95 -5.15 -7.92
N THR A 59 1.84 -4.54 -7.15
CA THR A 59 1.71 -4.48 -5.69
C THR A 59 2.12 -3.11 -5.16
N VAL A 60 1.59 -2.76 -3.98
CA VAL A 60 1.99 -1.55 -3.24
C VAL A 60 2.40 -1.96 -1.84
N MET A 61 3.64 -1.68 -1.48
CA MET A 61 4.19 -1.92 -0.15
C MET A 61 3.90 -0.72 0.75
N VAL A 62 3.47 -0.98 1.99
CA VAL A 62 3.18 0.02 3.01
C VAL A 62 3.98 -0.32 4.27
N ASP A 63 4.82 0.60 4.70
CA ASP A 63 5.63 0.48 5.91
C ASP A 63 4.84 0.90 7.16
N ALA A 64 4.96 0.14 8.25
CA ALA A 64 4.35 0.44 9.54
C ALA A 64 4.67 1.85 10.05
N ARG A 65 5.87 2.37 9.77
CA ARG A 65 6.32 3.72 10.18
C ARG A 65 5.47 4.83 9.57
N LEU A 66 4.73 4.56 8.50
CA LEU A 66 3.75 5.50 7.96
C LEU A 66 2.69 5.86 9.00
N TYR A 67 2.32 4.92 9.88
CA TYR A 67 1.34 5.21 10.93
C TYR A 67 1.82 6.25 11.93
N ASP A 68 3.11 6.23 12.29
CA ASP A 68 3.69 7.18 13.25
C ASP A 68 3.83 8.58 12.67
N ILE A 69 4.04 8.68 11.35
CA ILE A 69 4.21 9.95 10.63
C ILE A 69 2.85 10.53 10.24
N GLU A 70 2.00 9.71 9.64
CA GLU A 70 0.69 10.11 9.12
C GLU A 70 -0.34 8.97 9.28
N PRO A 71 -1.00 8.88 10.46
CA PRO A 71 -1.96 7.81 10.74
C PRO A 71 -3.15 7.75 9.77
N LEU A 72 -3.55 8.90 9.21
CA LEU A 72 -4.65 8.98 8.24
C LEU A 72 -4.29 8.34 6.91
N ALA A 73 -3.07 8.58 6.42
CA ALA A 73 -2.51 7.95 5.24
C ALA A 73 -2.44 6.42 5.40
N TYR A 74 -1.94 5.93 6.54
CA TYR A 74 -1.92 4.49 6.81
C TYR A 74 -3.34 3.89 6.80
N LYS A 75 -4.29 4.52 7.49
CA LYS A 75 -5.70 4.07 7.50
C LYS A 75 -6.33 4.10 6.12
N PHE A 76 -6.01 5.11 5.31
CA PHE A 76 -6.47 5.19 3.92
C PHE A 76 -5.99 3.99 3.10
N MET A 77 -4.71 3.60 3.23
CA MET A 77 -4.18 2.43 2.53
C MET A 77 -4.88 1.13 2.93
N VAL A 78 -5.13 0.95 4.23
CA VAL A 78 -5.87 -0.22 4.75
C VAL A 78 -7.32 -0.23 4.25
N ASN A 79 -8.00 0.92 4.31
CA ASN A 79 -9.38 1.04 3.82
C ASN A 79 -9.47 0.81 2.32
N PHE A 80 -8.55 1.37 1.53
CA PHE A 80 -8.49 1.15 0.09
C PHE A 80 -8.43 -0.34 -0.25
N ALA A 81 -7.58 -1.11 0.43
CA ALA A 81 -7.50 -2.54 0.21
C ALA A 81 -8.77 -3.29 0.64
N ASN A 82 -9.39 -2.91 1.76
CA ASN A 82 -10.63 -3.53 2.22
C ASN A 82 -11.82 -3.22 1.31
N ASP A 83 -12.00 -1.97 0.90
CA ASP A 83 -13.11 -1.51 0.07
C ASP A 83 -13.07 -2.14 -1.33
N ASN A 84 -11.87 -2.43 -1.83
CA ASN A 84 -11.66 -3.08 -3.12
C ASN A 84 -11.45 -4.61 -3.00
N GLU A 85 -11.66 -5.16 -1.81
CA GLU A 85 -11.50 -6.59 -1.50
C GLU A 85 -10.14 -7.16 -1.93
N LEU A 86 -9.08 -6.34 -1.85
CA LEU A 86 -7.73 -6.74 -2.23
C LEU A 86 -7.12 -7.66 -1.19
N GLN A 87 -6.22 -8.52 -1.66
CA GLN A 87 -5.36 -9.30 -0.79
C GLN A 87 -4.31 -8.40 -0.14
N MET A 88 -4.08 -8.62 1.14
CA MET A 88 -3.01 -7.99 1.91
C MET A 88 -2.18 -9.08 2.58
N GLU A 89 -0.87 -9.00 2.43
CA GLU A 89 0.06 -9.90 3.12
C GLU A 89 0.97 -9.08 4.04
N PRO A 90 1.15 -9.49 5.31
CA PRO A 90 2.12 -8.84 6.20
C PRO A 90 3.54 -9.07 5.68
N ILE A 91 4.39 -8.06 5.81
CA ILE A 91 5.81 -8.14 5.48
C ILE A 91 6.57 -8.29 6.79
N SER A 92 7.28 -9.40 6.93
CA SER A 92 8.27 -9.58 8.01
C SER A 92 9.60 -8.99 7.55
N ASP A 93 10.33 -8.33 8.46
CA ASP A 93 11.65 -7.72 8.20
C ASP A 93 12.71 -8.71 7.67
N ASP A 94 12.48 -10.03 7.76
CA ASP A 94 13.35 -11.09 7.24
C ASP A 94 13.52 -11.13 5.70
N GLN A 95 12.83 -10.26 4.94
CA GLN A 95 12.91 -10.22 3.47
C GLN A 95 13.44 -8.90 2.86
N LEU A 96 14.06 -8.03 3.67
CA LEU A 96 14.74 -6.81 3.19
C LEU A 96 16.25 -6.99 3.02
#